data_AF-A0A948F7L3-F1
#
_entry.id   AF-A0A948F7L3-F1
#
_cell.length_a   1.000
_cell.length_b   1.000
_cell.length_c   1.000
_cell.angle_alpha   90.00
_cell.angle_beta   90.00
_cell.angle_gamma   90.00
#
_symmetry.space_group_name_H-M   'P 1'
#
loop_
_entity.id
_entity.type
_entity.pdbx_description
1 polymer ?
#
loop_
_entity_poly.entity_id
_entity_poly.type
_entity_poly.pdbx_seq_one_letter_code
_entity_poly.pdbx_strand_id
1 'polypeptide(L)' 'MIRRTRYLKADDTVDYRDYELLRKFMTERGKIMPRRFTGATACQQRKIRRAIRRARVMGLLP' A
#
# COMPACT_ATOMS: atom_id res chain seq x y z
N MET A 1 17.39 -11.60 -7.62
CA MET A 1 16.20 -11.46 -8.49
C MET A 1 15.05 -10.92 -7.64
N ILE A 2 14.66 -9.65 -7.78
CA ILE A 2 13.53 -9.09 -6.99
C ILE A 2 12.23 -9.72 -7.54
N ARG A 3 11.59 -10.59 -6.76
CA ARG A 3 10.30 -11.20 -7.14
C ARG A 3 9.26 -10.09 -7.28
N ARG A 4 8.79 -9.83 -8.50
CA ARG A 4 7.67 -8.92 -8.78
C ARG A 4 6.37 -9.63 -8.45
N THR A 5 5.95 -9.58 -7.19
CA THR A 5 4.59 -9.99 -6.83
C THR A 5 3.65 -8.83 -7.13
N ARG A 6 2.63 -9.06 -7.96
CA ARG A 6 1.57 -8.08 -8.22
C ARG A 6 0.49 -8.24 -7.17
N TYR A 7 0.43 -7.32 -6.22
CA TYR A 7 -0.55 -7.37 -5.13
C TYR A 7 -1.93 -6.83 -5.50
N LEU A 8 -2.04 -6.02 -6.57
CA LEU A 8 -3.30 -5.36 -6.97
C LEU A 8 -3.65 -5.63 -8.44
N LYS A 9 -4.91 -5.97 -8.67
CA LYS A 9 -5.58 -5.97 -9.98
C LYS A 9 -6.00 -4.55 -10.36
N ALA A 10 -6.39 -4.35 -11.63
CA ALA A 10 -6.68 -3.03 -12.17
C ALA A 10 -7.86 -2.34 -11.47
N ASP A 11 -8.90 -3.11 -11.13
CA ASP A 11 -10.14 -2.62 -10.51
C ASP A 11 -10.13 -2.65 -8.98
N ASP A 12 -9.00 -3.02 -8.36
CA ASP A 12 -8.93 -3.07 -6.90
C ASP A 12 -9.02 -1.66 -6.32
N THR A 13 -10.10 -1.42 -5.58
CA THR A 13 -10.32 -0.21 -4.80
C THR A 13 -9.44 -0.27 -3.55
N VAL A 14 -8.60 0.75 -3.34
CA VAL A 14 -7.73 0.85 -2.16
C VAL A 14 -8.30 1.91 -1.23
N ASP A 15 -8.93 1.48 -0.14
CA ASP A 15 -9.45 2.36 0.91
C ASP A 15 -8.54 2.35 2.15
N TYR A 16 -8.67 3.37 3.00
CA TYR A 16 -7.95 3.48 4.27
C TYR A 16 -8.50 2.54 5.36
N ARG A 17 -9.73 2.05 5.16
CA ARG A 17 -10.41 1.11 6.05
C ARG A 17 -9.80 -0.29 5.99
N ASP A 18 -9.24 -0.66 4.85
CA ASP A 18 -8.63 -1.97 4.61
C ASP A 18 -7.18 -2.03 5.13
N TYR A 19 -6.99 -1.86 6.44
CA TYR A 19 -5.66 -1.75 7.06
C TYR A 19 -4.79 -3.00 6.82
N GLU A 20 -5.38 -4.20 6.73
CA GLU A 20 -4.64 -5.44 6.45
C GLU A 20 -4.01 -5.42 5.04
N LEU A 21 -4.74 -4.91 4.06
CA LEU A 21 -4.22 -4.73 2.70
C LEU A 21 -3.10 -3.69 2.70
N LEU A 22 -3.31 -2.56 3.39
CA LEU A 22 -2.33 -1.48 3.48
C LEU A 22 -1.04 -1.91 4.18
N ARG A 23 -1.12 -2.80 5.18
CA ARG A 23 0.03 -3.33 5.90
C ARG A 23 0.96 -4.13 5.00
N LYS A 24 0.45 -4.79 3.95
CA LYS A 24 1.27 -5.49 2.93
C LYS A 24 2.11 -4.52 2.08
N PHE A 25 1.75 -3.24 2.04
CA PHE A 25 2.49 -2.18 1.34
C PHE A 25 3.43 -1.39 2.26
N MET A 26 3.61 -1.86 3.49
CA MET A 26 4.49 -1.24 4.49
C MET A 26 5.60 -2.22 4.89
N THR A 27 6.75 -1.66 5.27
CA THR A 27 7.79 -2.43 5.94
C THR A 27 7.41 -2.68 7.39
N GLU A 28 8.09 -3.61 8.06
CA GLU A 28 7.90 -3.90 9.50
C GLU A 28 8.06 -2.64 10.37
N ARG A 29 8.94 -1.72 9.96
CA ARG A 29 9.15 -0.42 10.64
C ARG A 29 8.10 0.63 10.31
N GLY A 30 7.04 0.26 9.60
CA GLY A 30 6.01 1.18 9.17
C GLY A 30 6.48 2.18 8.10
N LYS A 31 7.46 1.87 7.26
CA LYS A 31 7.76 2.74 6.09
C LYS A 31 6.97 2.27 4.88
N ILE A 32 6.44 3.20 4.07
CA ILE A 32 5.73 2.84 2.83
C ILE A 32 6.73 2.22 1.85
N MET A 33 6.44 1.01 1.38
CA MET A 33 7.31 0.31 0.44
C MET A 33 7.35 1.03 -0.92
N PRO A 34 8.51 1.08 -1.59
CA PRO A 34 8.59 1.65 -2.91
C PRO A 34 7.94 0.73 -3.96
N ARG A 35 7.40 1.35 -5.01
CA ARG A 35 6.64 0.70 -6.09
C ARG A 35 7.31 -0.56 -6.65
N ARG A 36 8.65 -0.54 -6.79
CA ARG A 36 9.47 -1.63 -7.35
C ARG A 36 9.32 -2.97 -6.62
N PHE A 37 8.95 -2.97 -5.34
CA PHE A 37 8.71 -4.19 -4.56
C PHE A 37 7.25 -4.65 -4.62
N THR A 38 6.33 -3.72 -4.79
CA THR A 38 4.88 -3.97 -4.72
C THR A 38 4.24 -4.34 -6.06
N GLY A 39 4.94 -4.14 -7.17
CA GLY A 39 4.38 -4.34 -8.52
C GLY A 39 3.21 -3.41 -8.88
N ALA A 40 2.91 -2.40 -8.05
CA ALA A 40 1.82 -1.46 -8.28
C ALA A 40 2.09 -0.53 -9.48
N THR A 41 1.02 -0.12 -10.16
CA THR A 41 1.10 0.97 -11.15
C THR A 41 1.34 2.31 -10.47
N ALA A 42 1.77 3.33 -11.22
CA ALA A 42 1.97 4.67 -10.67
C ALA A 42 0.67 5.25 -10.07
N CYS A 43 -0.48 4.97 -10.70
CA CYS A 43 -1.79 5.39 -10.20
C CYS A 43 -2.14 4.70 -8.88
N GLN A 44 -2.00 3.37 -8.82
CA GLN A 44 -2.24 2.60 -7.60
C GLN A 44 -1.32 3.06 -6.46
N GLN A 45 -0.03 3.29 -6.73
CA GLN A 45 0.91 3.77 -5.70
C GLN A 45 0.46 5.11 -5.08
N ARG A 46 -0.11 6.03 -5.88
CA ARG A 46 -0.66 7.29 -5.37
C ARG A 46 -1.88 7.06 -4.48
N LYS A 47 -2.79 6.15 -4.88
CA LYS A 47 -3.96 5.75 -4.09
C LYS A 47 -3.53 5.13 -2.75
N ILE A 48 -2.62 4.15 -2.78
CA ILE A 48 -2.06 3.49 -1.59
C ILE A 48 -1.43 4.52 -0.64
N ARG A 49 -0.58 5.43 -1.15
CA ARG A 49 0.03 6.49 -0.31
C ARG A 49 -1.01 7.41 0.34
N ARG A 50 -2.12 7.72 -0.35
CA ARG A 50 -3.20 8.53 0.23
C ARG A 50 -3.96 7.74 1.29
N ALA A 51 -4.27 6.47 1.03
CA ALA A 51 -4.95 5.58 1.97
C ALA A 51 -4.12 5.35 3.24
N ILE A 52 -2.82 5.03 3.12
CA ILE A 52 -1.93 4.84 4.27
C ILE A 52 -1.83 6.12 5.11
N ARG A 53 -1.71 7.29 4.47
CA ARG A 53 -1.67 8.57 5.21
C ARG A 53 -2.96 8.82 6.00
N ARG A 54 -4.12 8.51 5.41
CA ARG A 54 -5.41 8.61 6.11
C ARG A 54 -5.50 7.61 7.26
N ALA A 55 -5.13 6.35 7.03
CA ALA A 55 -5.14 5.31 8.05
C ALA A 55 -4.24 5.65 9.26
N ARG A 56 -3.09 6.30 9.03
CA ARG A 56 -2.23 6.80 10.11
C ARG A 56 -2.86 7.90 10.95
N VAL A 57 -3.49 8.87 10.29
CA VAL A 57 -4.20 9.96 11.00
C VAL A 57 -5.33 9.38 11.86
N MET A 58 -5.96 8.29 11.41
CA MET A 58 -7.01 7.58 12.14
C MET A 58 -6.46 6.60 13.21
N GLY A 59 -5.15 6.45 13.37
CA GLY A 59 -4.54 5.51 14.33
C GLY A 59 -4.64 4.03 13.95
N LEU A 60 -5.03 3.70 12.72
CA LEU A 60 -5.16 2.31 12.24
C LEU A 60 -3.83 1.67 11.85
N LEU A 61 -2.83 2.49 11.51
CA LEU A 61 -1.50 2.06 11.10
C LEU A 61 -0.42 2.89 11.79
N PRO A 62 0.76 2.29 12.06
CA PRO A 62 1.91 2.98 12.62
C PRO A 62 2.60 3.91 11.60
#